data_AF-A0A8A3NVP2-F1
#
_entry.id   AF-A0A8A3NVP2-F1
#
_cell.length_a   1.000
_cell.length_b   1.000
_cell.length_c   1.000
_cell.angle_alpha   90.00
_cell.angle_beta   90.00
_cell.angle_gamma   90.00
#
_symmetry.space_group_name_H-M   'P 1'
#
loop_
_entity.id
_entity.type
_entity.pdbx_description
1 polymer ?
#
loop_
_entity_poly.entity_id
_entity_poly.type
_entity_poly.pdbx_seq_one_letter_code
_entity_poly.pdbx_strand_id
1 'polypeptide(L)'
;MLDLEIAANPQTHNPAIIQIGAIHFDIETGEELGYFSKHINLESCIESGMVTDSDTLQWLEKNIPETLSASKESQVPLVLALNRFTTWLSMRHISTKSIIATEYPTARYDSTDLQLMIWAYGSTQDCRWMGSAYKACNLKKPWVYYNDLCVRTYCEAAFSITGRNIRREAAKSFVGKSTMPLMTANIKSPA
;
A
#
# COMPACT_ATOMS: atom_id res chain seq x y z
N MET A 1 2.04 -0.37 3.97
CA MET A 1 2.11 -0.70 2.54
C MET A 1 1.14 -1.83 2.28
N LEU A 2 0.25 -1.69 1.31
CA LEU A 2 -0.75 -2.65 0.87
C LEU A 2 -0.32 -3.18 -0.50
N ASP A 3 -0.53 -4.48 -0.69
CA ASP A 3 -0.30 -5.19 -1.94
C ASP A 3 -1.38 -6.30 -2.08
N LEU A 4 -1.85 -6.52 -3.29
CA LEU A 4 -2.93 -7.46 -3.59
C LEU A 4 -2.54 -8.41 -4.71
N GLU A 5 -2.90 -9.68 -4.55
CA GLU A 5 -2.95 -10.62 -5.66
C GLU A 5 -4.40 -10.74 -6.14
N ILE A 6 -4.61 -10.67 -7.45
CA ILE A 6 -5.93 -10.74 -8.08
C ILE A 6 -6.02 -11.84 -9.12
N ALA A 7 -7.22 -12.39 -9.30
CA ALA A 7 -7.54 -13.40 -10.30
C ALA A 7 -8.36 -12.84 -11.46
N ALA A 8 -8.03 -11.64 -11.93
CA ALA A 8 -8.61 -11.09 -13.14
C ALA A 8 -7.66 -10.11 -13.84
N ASN A 9 -8.01 -9.72 -15.06
CA ASN A 9 -7.34 -8.68 -15.81
C ASN A 9 -7.25 -7.40 -14.94
N PRO A 10 -6.07 -6.77 -14.82
CA PRO A 10 -5.90 -5.61 -13.93
C PRO A 10 -6.77 -4.39 -14.26
N GLN A 11 -7.29 -4.27 -15.48
CA GLN A 11 -8.20 -3.20 -15.87
C GLN A 11 -9.66 -3.46 -15.42
N THR A 12 -9.96 -4.66 -14.93
CA THR A 12 -11.28 -5.02 -14.38
C THR A 12 -11.66 -4.12 -13.20
N HIS A 13 -12.92 -3.70 -13.14
CA HIS A 13 -13.39 -2.78 -12.11
C HIS A 13 -13.43 -3.42 -10.71
N ASN A 14 -13.86 -4.67 -10.62
CA ASN A 14 -14.10 -5.45 -9.41
C ASN A 14 -13.42 -6.83 -9.52
N PRO A 15 -12.09 -6.90 -9.69
CA PRO A 15 -11.40 -8.17 -9.85
C PRO A 15 -11.43 -8.98 -8.55
N ALA A 16 -11.59 -10.30 -8.64
CA ALA A 16 -11.52 -11.18 -7.49
C ALA A 16 -10.13 -11.06 -6.84
N ILE A 17 -10.10 -10.71 -5.55
CA ILE A 17 -8.86 -10.61 -4.77
C ILE A 17 -8.59 -11.97 -4.14
N ILE A 18 -7.42 -12.56 -4.40
CA ILE A 18 -7.04 -13.88 -3.91
C ILE A 18 -6.06 -13.82 -2.74
N GLN A 19 -5.39 -12.69 -2.53
CA GLN A 19 -4.58 -12.42 -1.35
C GLN A 19 -4.56 -10.93 -1.01
N ILE A 20 -4.60 -10.63 0.29
CA ILE A 20 -4.29 -9.29 0.83
C ILE A 20 -2.99 -9.40 1.63
N GLY A 21 -1.99 -8.63 1.23
CA GLY A 21 -0.76 -8.41 1.98
C GLY A 21 -0.65 -6.97 2.45
N ALA A 22 -0.27 -6.74 3.70
CA ALA A 22 0.05 -5.40 4.17
C ALA A 22 1.12 -5.38 5.26
N ILE A 23 1.91 -4.31 5.28
CA ILE A 23 2.92 -4.01 6.29
C ILE A 23 2.59 -2.67 6.95
N HIS A 24 2.60 -2.64 8.28
CA HIS A 24 2.65 -1.43 9.08
C HIS A 24 4.13 -1.14 9.36
N PHE A 25 4.59 0.06 9.06
CA PHE A 25 6.01 0.40 9.12
C PHE A 25 6.21 1.83 9.60
N ASP A 26 7.38 2.09 10.16
CA ASP A 26 7.88 3.43 10.43
C ASP A 26 8.50 4.00 9.15
N ILE A 27 8.07 5.19 8.74
CA ILE A 27 8.51 5.80 7.48
C ILE A 27 9.91 6.40 7.55
N GLU A 28 10.37 6.77 8.75
CA GLU A 28 11.69 7.37 8.96
C GLU A 28 12.76 6.30 9.07
N THR A 29 12.50 5.26 9.86
CA THR A 29 13.47 4.18 10.12
C THR A 29 13.37 3.04 9.11
N GLY A 30 12.20 2.86 8.48
CA GLY A 30 11.90 1.70 7.64
C GLY A 30 11.58 0.43 8.43
N GLU A 31 11.47 0.50 9.76
CA GLU A 31 11.17 -0.65 10.61
C GLU A 31 9.78 -1.23 10.31
N GLU A 32 9.70 -2.55 10.17
CA GLU A 32 8.43 -3.26 10.05
C GLU A 32 7.80 -3.47 11.43
N LEU A 33 6.77 -2.69 11.74
CA LEU A 33 6.05 -2.68 13.02
C LEU A 33 4.91 -3.72 13.08
N GLY A 34 4.67 -4.43 11.99
CA GLY A 34 3.73 -5.54 11.93
C GLY A 34 3.21 -5.80 10.52
N TYR A 35 2.60 -6.97 10.33
CA TYR A 35 2.11 -7.40 9.03
C TYR A 35 0.70 -7.98 9.11
N PHE A 36 0.05 -8.03 7.94
CA PHE A 36 -1.19 -8.72 7.69
C PHE A 36 -1.05 -9.50 6.38
N SER A 37 -1.35 -10.79 6.39
CA SER A 37 -1.40 -11.61 5.18
C SER A 37 -2.54 -12.60 5.27
N LYS A 38 -3.42 -12.59 4.26
CA LYS A 38 -4.53 -13.54 4.14
C LYS A 38 -4.80 -13.91 2.69
N HIS A 39 -4.77 -15.21 2.40
CA HIS A 39 -5.40 -15.79 1.22
C HIS A 39 -6.92 -15.76 1.38
N ILE A 40 -7.61 -15.34 0.34
CA ILE A 40 -9.07 -15.22 0.32
C ILE A 40 -9.62 -16.37 -0.51
N ASN A 41 -10.75 -16.93 -0.07
CA ASN A 41 -11.46 -17.93 -0.84
C ASN A 41 -11.93 -17.35 -2.18
N LEU A 42 -11.39 -17.85 -3.30
CA LEU A 42 -11.70 -17.34 -4.65
C LEU A 42 -13.21 -17.42 -4.95
N GLU A 43 -13.86 -18.53 -4.59
CA GLU A 43 -15.30 -18.71 -4.84
C GLU A 43 -16.13 -17.65 -4.11
N SER A 44 -15.79 -17.35 -2.85
CA SER A 44 -16.47 -16.31 -2.07
C SER A 44 -16.36 -14.92 -2.68
N CYS A 45 -15.29 -14.64 -3.44
CA CYS A 45 -15.16 -13.40 -4.20
C CYS A 45 -16.18 -13.37 -5.35
N ILE A 46 -16.33 -14.47 -6.07
CA ILE A 46 -17.30 -14.61 -7.17
C ILE A 46 -18.73 -14.51 -6.64
N GLU A 47 -19.04 -15.20 -5.54
CA GLU A 47 -20.33 -15.11 -4.85
C GLU A 47 -20.65 -13.68 -4.37
N SER A 48 -19.62 -12.90 -4.01
CA SER A 48 -19.74 -11.49 -3.66
C SER A 48 -19.86 -10.56 -4.89
N GLY A 49 -19.89 -11.11 -6.10
CA GLY A 49 -20.01 -10.36 -7.35
C GLY A 49 -18.69 -9.78 -7.88
N MET A 50 -17.55 -10.30 -7.44
CA MET A 50 -16.25 -9.98 -8.06
C MET A 50 -16.03 -10.84 -9.30
N VAL A 51 -15.20 -10.36 -10.23
CA VAL A 51 -15.02 -10.94 -11.56
C VAL A 51 -13.66 -11.64 -11.67
N THR A 52 -13.63 -12.74 -12.43
CA THR A 52 -12.41 -13.45 -12.84
C THR A 52 -12.43 -13.67 -14.36
N ASP A 53 -11.30 -14.06 -14.95
CA ASP A 53 -11.19 -14.47 -16.35
C ASP A 53 -10.23 -15.64 -16.52
N SER A 54 -10.47 -16.43 -17.57
CA SER A 54 -9.72 -17.66 -17.85
C SER A 54 -8.23 -17.41 -18.10
N ASP A 55 -7.90 -16.31 -18.77
CA ASP A 55 -6.53 -16.01 -19.19
C ASP A 55 -5.67 -15.67 -17.97
N THR A 56 -6.23 -14.90 -17.04
CA THR A 56 -5.58 -14.56 -15.78
C THR A 56 -5.46 -15.79 -14.89
N LEU A 57 -6.49 -16.64 -14.80
CA LEU A 57 -6.40 -17.89 -14.03
C LEU A 57 -5.30 -18.82 -14.56
N GLN A 58 -5.17 -18.97 -15.88
CA GLN A 58 -4.08 -19.74 -16.50
C GLN A 58 -2.72 -19.10 -16.23
N TRP A 59 -2.64 -17.76 -16.27
CA TRP A 59 -1.41 -17.05 -15.94
C TRP A 59 -1.01 -17.29 -14.47
N LEU A 60 -1.96 -17.23 -13.54
CA LEU A 60 -1.72 -17.49 -12.12
C LEU A 60 -1.25 -18.93 -11.88
N GLU A 61 -1.91 -19.91 -12.49
CA GLU A 61 -1.52 -21.33 -12.39
C GLU A 61 -0.10 -21.58 -12.90
N LYS A 62 0.34 -20.84 -13.92
CA LYS A 62 1.70 -20.95 -14.46
C LYS A 62 2.75 -20.23 -13.62
N ASN A 63 2.44 -19.04 -13.10
CA ASN A 63 3.46 -18.14 -12.54
C ASN A 63 3.47 -18.11 -11.00
N ILE A 64 2.30 -18.22 -10.37
CA ILE A 64 2.14 -18.23 -8.90
C ILE A 64 1.12 -19.30 -8.45
N PRO A 65 1.33 -20.60 -8.81
CA PRO A 65 0.38 -21.68 -8.53
C PRO A 65 0.08 -21.84 -7.03
N GLU A 66 1.07 -21.62 -6.17
CA GLU A 66 0.92 -21.75 -4.72
C GLU A 66 -0.10 -20.75 -4.16
N THR A 67 -0.08 -19.50 -4.65
CA THR A 67 -1.02 -18.46 -4.21
C THR A 67 -2.44 -18.76 -4.68
N LEU A 68 -2.59 -19.25 -5.92
CA LEU A 68 -3.88 -19.66 -6.46
C LEU A 68 -4.44 -20.89 -5.72
N SER A 69 -3.61 -21.90 -5.43
CA SER A 69 -4.04 -23.08 -4.65
C SER A 69 -4.46 -22.69 -3.24
N ALA A 70 -3.63 -21.88 -2.55
CA ALA A 70 -3.94 -21.38 -1.22
C ALA A 70 -5.25 -20.58 -1.18
N SER A 71 -5.56 -19.83 -2.24
CA SER A 71 -6.83 -19.13 -2.38
C SER A 71 -8.01 -20.09 -2.61
N LYS A 72 -7.87 -21.09 -3.48
CA LYS A 72 -8.92 -22.10 -3.72
C LYS A 72 -9.23 -22.92 -2.47
N GLU A 73 -8.22 -23.21 -1.66
CA GLU A 73 -8.33 -24.00 -0.43
C GLU A 73 -8.68 -23.16 0.81
N SER A 74 -8.55 -21.84 0.72
CA SER A 74 -8.78 -20.92 1.84
C SER A 74 -10.18 -21.07 2.40
N GLN A 75 -10.28 -21.16 3.72
CA GLN A 75 -11.54 -21.13 4.47
C GLN A 75 -11.92 -19.71 4.91
N VAL A 76 -11.27 -18.68 4.36
CA VAL A 76 -11.52 -17.28 4.71
C VAL A 76 -12.31 -16.61 3.59
N PRO A 77 -13.62 -16.38 3.76
CA PRO A 77 -14.43 -15.64 2.80
C PRO A 77 -13.96 -14.18 2.68
N LEU A 78 -14.21 -13.56 1.52
CA LEU A 78 -13.86 -12.15 1.26
C LEU A 78 -14.33 -11.21 2.38
N VAL A 79 -15.62 -11.27 2.75
CA VAL A 79 -16.20 -10.43 3.81
C VAL A 79 -15.43 -10.56 5.12
N LEU A 80 -15.04 -11.79 5.50
CA LEU A 80 -14.29 -12.04 6.73
C LEU A 80 -12.86 -11.51 6.63
N ALA A 81 -12.20 -11.65 5.47
CA ALA A 81 -10.87 -11.09 5.24
C ALA A 81 -10.87 -9.56 5.35
N LEU A 82 -11.85 -8.88 4.74
CA LEU A 82 -11.99 -7.43 4.79
C LEU A 82 -12.26 -6.92 6.22
N ASN A 83 -13.13 -7.61 6.97
CA ASN A 83 -13.36 -7.29 8.39
C ASN A 83 -12.08 -7.47 9.23
N ARG A 84 -11.35 -8.57 9.04
CA ARG A 84 -10.07 -8.81 9.72
C ARG A 84 -9.04 -7.74 9.37
N PHE A 85 -8.96 -7.31 8.10
CA PHE A 85 -8.08 -6.25 7.67
C PHE A 85 -8.46 -4.90 8.28
N THR A 86 -9.76 -4.57 8.32
CA THR A 86 -10.28 -3.36 8.98
C THR A 86 -9.95 -3.32 10.47
N THR A 87 -10.15 -4.44 11.18
CA THR A 87 -9.78 -4.56 12.59
C THR A 87 -8.29 -4.37 12.79
N TRP A 88 -7.46 -5.02 11.96
CA TRP A 88 -6.01 -4.88 12.02
C TRP A 88 -5.57 -3.42 11.81
N LEU A 89 -6.09 -2.73 10.78
CA LEU A 89 -5.82 -1.32 10.54
C LEU A 89 -6.21 -0.44 11.74
N SER A 90 -7.38 -0.69 12.32
CA SER A 90 -7.87 0.07 13.48
C SER A 90 -6.97 -0.13 14.70
N MET A 91 -6.52 -1.35 14.96
CA MET A 91 -5.60 -1.64 16.05
C MET A 91 -4.24 -0.97 15.85
N ARG A 92 -3.68 -1.02 14.63
CA ARG A 92 -2.42 -0.33 14.30
C ARG A 92 -2.58 1.18 14.48
N HIS A 93 -3.68 1.75 13.99
CA HIS A 93 -3.97 3.17 14.09
C HIS A 93 -4.02 3.65 15.54
N ILE A 94 -4.77 2.95 16.40
CA ILE A 94 -4.87 3.27 17.82
C ILE A 94 -3.49 3.19 18.48
N SER A 95 -2.73 2.13 18.19
CA SER A 95 -1.36 1.95 18.72
C SER A 95 -0.46 3.13 18.34
N THR A 96 -0.45 3.53 17.07
CA THR A 96 0.37 4.65 16.58
C THR A 96 -0.02 5.96 17.25
N LYS A 97 -1.32 6.23 17.41
CA LYS A 97 -1.79 7.44 18.12
C LYS A 97 -1.33 7.46 19.58
N SER A 98 -1.35 6.32 20.27
CA SER A 98 -0.87 6.21 21.65
C SER A 98 0.64 6.44 21.77
N ILE A 99 1.42 5.91 20.81
CA ILE A 99 2.87 6.13 20.75
C ILE A 99 3.17 7.62 20.54
N ILE A 100 2.56 8.24 19.53
CA ILE A 100 2.75 9.66 19.23
C ILE A 100 2.40 10.54 20.44
N ALA A 101 1.29 10.27 21.12
CA ALA A 101 0.88 11.01 22.30
C ALA A 101 1.85 10.86 23.48
N THR A 102 2.54 9.72 23.57
CA THR A 102 3.51 9.42 24.63
C THR A 102 4.88 10.03 24.34
N GLU A 103 5.36 9.90 23.09
CA GLU A 103 6.68 10.38 22.68
C GLU A 103 6.73 11.89 22.40
N TYR A 104 5.61 12.46 21.96
CA TYR A 104 5.50 13.88 21.59
C TYR A 104 4.36 14.59 22.32
N PRO A 105 4.39 14.68 23.67
CA PRO A 105 3.27 15.17 24.48
C PRO A 105 2.93 16.65 24.28
N THR A 106 3.85 17.43 23.71
CA THR A 106 3.67 18.87 23.43
C THR A 106 3.21 19.14 22.00
N ALA A 107 3.26 18.15 21.11
CA ALA A 107 2.84 18.30 19.73
C ALA A 107 1.32 18.46 19.64
N ARG A 108 0.89 19.46 18.88
CA ARG A 108 -0.54 19.70 18.62
C ARG A 108 -0.86 19.16 17.23
N TYR A 109 -1.62 18.07 17.20
CA TYR A 109 -2.14 17.48 15.98
C TYR A 109 -3.64 17.73 15.90
N ASP A 110 -4.14 18.10 14.73
CA ASP A 110 -5.55 17.98 14.43
C ASP A 110 -5.92 16.49 14.31
N SER A 111 -7.20 16.19 14.58
CA SER A 111 -7.82 14.93 14.21
C SER A 111 -7.56 14.51 12.75
N THR A 112 -7.37 15.47 11.84
CA THR A 112 -7.04 15.21 10.42
C THR A 112 -5.60 14.80 10.18
N ASP A 113 -4.67 15.18 11.06
CA ASP A 113 -3.23 14.91 10.88
C ASP A 113 -2.87 13.45 11.19
N LEU A 114 -3.68 12.81 12.04
CA LEU A 114 -3.48 11.43 12.47
C LEU A 114 -4.46 10.49 11.78
N GLN A 115 -4.72 10.67 10.49
CA GLN A 115 -5.55 9.74 9.73
C GLN A 115 -4.75 8.53 9.23
N LEU A 116 -5.44 7.41 9.01
CA LEU A 116 -4.86 6.23 8.36
C LEU A 116 -4.46 6.56 6.92
N MET A 117 -3.18 6.36 6.62
CA MET A 117 -2.60 6.50 5.28
C MET A 117 -2.21 5.15 4.71
N ILE A 118 -2.61 4.86 3.47
CA ILE A 118 -2.35 3.57 2.82
C ILE A 118 -1.36 3.76 1.69
N TRP A 119 -0.14 3.28 1.91
CA TRP A 119 0.88 3.18 0.87
C TRP A 119 0.62 1.97 -0.01
N ALA A 120 0.71 2.11 -1.33
CA ALA A 120 0.65 0.99 -2.28
C ALA A 120 1.53 1.23 -3.51
N TYR A 121 2.00 0.15 -4.13
CA TYR A 121 2.88 0.23 -5.30
C TYR A 121 2.08 0.49 -6.58
N GLY A 122 1.69 1.76 -6.75
CA GLY A 122 0.67 2.11 -7.73
C GLY A 122 -0.71 2.21 -7.08
N SER A 123 -0.81 3.07 -6.06
CA SER A 123 -1.99 3.25 -5.21
C SER A 123 -3.33 3.38 -5.95
N THR A 124 -3.34 3.86 -7.20
CA THR A 124 -4.53 3.91 -8.04
C THR A 124 -5.19 2.55 -8.26
N GLN A 125 -4.42 1.46 -8.19
CA GLN A 125 -4.88 0.12 -8.52
C GLN A 125 -5.34 -0.64 -7.27
N ASP A 126 -4.45 -0.96 -6.34
CA ASP A 126 -4.78 -1.75 -5.14
C ASP A 126 -5.83 -1.08 -4.26
N CYS A 127 -5.73 0.24 -4.05
CA CYS A 127 -6.69 0.96 -3.22
C CYS A 127 -8.07 1.04 -3.88
N ARG A 128 -8.12 1.05 -5.22
CA ARG A 128 -9.37 0.98 -5.99
C ARG A 128 -9.99 -0.40 -5.92
N TRP A 129 -9.20 -1.47 -6.07
CA TRP A 129 -9.68 -2.85 -5.94
C TRP A 129 -10.21 -3.13 -4.53
N MET A 130 -9.52 -2.66 -3.49
CA MET A 130 -10.06 -2.68 -2.13
C MET A 130 -11.39 -1.94 -2.05
N GLY A 131 -11.49 -0.73 -2.63
CA GLY A 131 -12.76 0.01 -2.68
C GLY A 131 -13.90 -0.80 -3.31
N SER A 132 -13.63 -1.48 -4.42
CA SER A 132 -14.60 -2.38 -5.07
C SER A 132 -14.98 -3.57 -4.19
N ALA A 133 -14.01 -4.19 -3.52
CA ALA A 133 -14.25 -5.34 -2.63
C ALA A 133 -15.07 -4.95 -1.39
N TYR A 134 -14.75 -3.85 -0.72
CA TYR A 134 -15.56 -3.32 0.39
C TYR A 134 -16.99 -3.04 -0.07
N LYS A 135 -17.17 -2.42 -1.23
CA LYS A 135 -18.50 -2.15 -1.81
C LYS A 135 -19.26 -3.45 -2.12
N ALA A 136 -18.60 -4.44 -2.72
CA ALA A 136 -19.18 -5.75 -3.05
C ALA A 136 -19.70 -6.48 -1.79
N CYS A 137 -18.98 -6.34 -0.67
CA CYS A 137 -19.38 -6.92 0.61
C CYS A 137 -20.32 -6.04 1.45
N ASN A 138 -20.82 -4.92 0.93
CA ASN A 138 -21.61 -3.93 1.67
C ASN A 138 -20.91 -3.43 2.97
N LEU A 139 -19.57 -3.29 2.90
CA LEU A 139 -18.73 -2.79 3.97
C LEU A 139 -18.23 -1.37 3.66
N LYS A 140 -17.96 -0.59 4.70
CA LYS A 140 -17.35 0.74 4.56
C LYS A 140 -15.83 0.61 4.55
N LYS A 141 -15.17 1.11 3.50
CA LYS A 141 -13.70 1.21 3.44
C LYS A 141 -13.19 2.07 4.62
N PRO A 142 -12.19 1.61 5.40
CA PRO A 142 -11.79 2.30 6.64
C PRO A 142 -10.93 3.55 6.45
N TRP A 143 -10.55 3.87 5.21
CA TRP A 143 -9.87 5.11 4.86
C TRP A 143 -10.55 5.79 3.67
N VAL A 144 -10.25 7.07 3.50
CA VAL A 144 -10.75 7.97 2.46
C VAL A 144 -9.79 8.02 1.29
N TYR A 145 -10.29 8.31 0.09
CA TYR A 145 -9.50 8.21 -1.16
C TYR A 145 -8.28 9.13 -1.20
N TYR A 146 -8.32 10.28 -0.52
CA TYR A 146 -7.18 11.21 -0.48
C TYR A 146 -6.04 10.75 0.44
N ASN A 147 -6.22 9.65 1.17
CA ASN A 147 -5.17 9.03 2.00
C ASN A 147 -4.44 7.88 1.27
N ASP A 148 -4.71 7.69 -0.02
CA ASP A 148 -4.01 6.71 -0.86
C ASP A 148 -2.64 7.28 -1.28
N LEU A 149 -1.55 6.64 -0.86
CA LEU A 149 -0.18 7.10 -1.10
C LEU A 149 0.54 6.19 -2.10
N CYS A 150 1.08 6.78 -3.17
CA CYS A 150 1.75 6.04 -4.22
C CYS A 150 3.25 5.92 -3.94
N VAL A 151 3.72 4.70 -3.68
CA VAL A 151 5.16 4.42 -3.48
C VAL A 151 5.97 4.85 -4.70
N ARG A 152 5.43 4.67 -5.93
CA ARG A 152 6.11 5.10 -7.16
C ARG A 152 6.39 6.59 -7.18
N THR A 153 5.42 7.42 -6.80
CA THR A 153 5.59 8.88 -6.74
C THR A 153 6.69 9.27 -5.76
N TYR A 154 6.71 8.64 -4.58
CA TYR A 154 7.78 8.85 -3.61
C TYR A 154 9.16 8.45 -4.16
N CYS A 155 9.27 7.26 -4.76
CA CYS A 155 10.51 6.77 -5.35
C CYS A 155 11.02 7.68 -6.48
N GLU A 156 10.16 8.17 -7.35
CA GLU A 156 10.54 9.09 -8.44
C GLU A 156 10.97 10.46 -7.90
N ALA A 157 10.28 10.99 -6.88
CA ALA A 157 10.68 12.22 -6.22
C ALA A 157 12.04 12.09 -5.53
N ALA A 158 12.24 11.01 -4.75
CA ALA A 158 13.50 10.72 -4.09
C ALA A 158 14.64 10.54 -5.10
N PHE A 159 14.40 9.83 -6.21
CA PHE A 159 15.38 9.69 -7.29
C PHE A 159 15.74 11.04 -7.92
N SER A 160 14.75 11.89 -8.19
CA SER A 160 14.97 13.21 -8.79
C SER A 160 15.78 14.14 -7.89
N ILE A 161 15.65 14.03 -6.57
CA ILE A 161 16.37 14.85 -5.59
C ILE A 161 17.76 14.30 -5.31
N THR A 162 17.89 12.98 -5.12
CA THR A 162 19.11 12.37 -4.58
C THR A 162 19.96 11.67 -5.64
N GLY A 163 19.43 11.42 -6.83
CA GLY A 163 20.02 10.55 -7.85
C GLY A 163 20.05 9.06 -7.48
N ARG A 164 19.56 8.67 -6.29
CA ARG A 164 19.58 7.29 -5.81
C ARG A 164 18.31 6.55 -6.21
N ASN A 165 18.46 5.38 -6.84
CA ASN A 165 17.32 4.51 -7.13
C ASN A 165 17.00 3.67 -5.88
N ILE A 166 16.16 4.22 -5.00
CA ILE A 166 15.77 3.57 -3.75
C ILE A 166 14.94 2.29 -3.96
N ARG A 167 14.33 2.11 -5.14
CA ARG A 167 13.55 0.91 -5.47
C ARG A 167 14.41 -0.34 -5.66
N ARG A 168 15.60 -0.20 -6.24
CA ARG A 168 16.43 -1.35 -6.67
C ARG A 168 17.66 -1.56 -5.81
N GLU A 169 17.84 -0.75 -4.76
CA GLU A 169 19.09 -0.68 -3.97
C GLU A 169 20.35 -0.62 -4.85
N ALA A 170 20.21 -0.14 -6.08
CA ALA A 170 21.27 -0.13 -7.07
C ALA A 170 21.57 1.33 -7.41
N ALA A 171 22.83 1.71 -7.26
CA ALA A 171 23.34 2.92 -7.87
C ALA A 171 23.22 2.75 -9.40
N LYS A 172 22.10 3.17 -9.98
CA LYS A 172 22.12 3.53 -11.39
C LYS A 172 23.05 4.72 -11.49
N SER A 173 24.20 4.52 -12.13
CA SER A 173 25.10 5.60 -12.54
C SER A 173 24.25 6.71 -13.14
N PHE A 174 24.21 7.84 -12.44
CA PHE A 174 23.44 9.00 -12.87
C PHE A 174 24.07 9.54 -14.15
N VAL A 175 23.33 9.49 -15.25
CA VAL A 175 23.63 10.25 -16.48
C VAL A 175 22.52 11.28 -16.63
N GLY A 176 22.55 12.30 -15.78
CA GLY A 176 21.65 13.45 -15.79
C GLY A 176 22.45 14.72 -15.50
N LYS A 177 22.08 15.84 -16.11
CA LYS A 177 22.94 17.04 -16.18
C LYS A 177 23.31 17.57 -14.79
N SER A 178 24.61 17.85 -14.62
CA SER A 178 25.15 18.69 -13.55
C SER A 178 24.32 19.97 -13.48
N THR A 179 23.45 20.07 -12.48
CA THR A 179 22.85 21.35 -12.10
C THR A 179 23.92 22.15 -11.36
N MET A 180 24.10 23.38 -11.83
CA MET A 180 25.15 24.34 -11.50
C MET A 180 25.64 24.34 -10.05
N PRO A 181 26.93 24.67 -9.82
CA PRO A 181 27.46 24.81 -8.47
C PRO A 181 26.67 25.89 -7.72
N LEU A 182 26.28 25.57 -6.49
CA LEU A 182 25.78 26.52 -5.51
C LEU A 182 26.70 27.74 -5.51
N MET A 183 26.20 28.88 -5.95
CA MET A 183 26.90 30.15 -5.76
C MET A 183 27.08 30.34 -4.26
N THR A 184 28.32 30.30 -3.81
CA THR A 184 28.72 30.70 -2.48
C THR A 184 28.34 32.17 -2.30
N ALA A 185 27.34 32.42 -1.46
CA ALA A 185 27.03 33.76 -0.99
C ALA A 185 28.24 34.27 -0.19
N ASN A 186 29.06 35.12 -0.80
CA ASN A 186 30.07 35.91 -0.12
C ASN A 186 29.36 36.91 0.80
N ILE A 187 29.15 36.51 2.06
CA ILE A 187 28.82 37.46 3.13
C ILE A 187 30.12 38.20 3.45
N LYS A 188 30.32 39.38 2.84
CA LYS A 188 31.28 40.37 3.33
C LYS A 188 30.68 41.02 4.56
N SER A 189 31.31 40.84 5.71
CA SER A 189 31.05 41.64 6.92
C SER A 189 31.35 43.12 6.64
N PRO A 190 30.50 44.08 7.08
CA PRO A 190 30.84 45.49 7.01
C PRO A 190 31.94 45.83 8.04
N ALA A 191 32.74 46.84 7.66
CA ALA A 191 33.92 47.35 8.36
C ALA A 191 33.63 47.93 9.75
#